data_AF-A0A0P9MQ34-F1
#
_entry.id   AF-A0A0P9MQ34-F1
#
_cell.length_a   1.000
_cell.length_b   1.000
_cell.length_c   1.000
_cell.angle_alpha   90.00
_cell.angle_beta   90.00
_cell.angle_gamma   90.00
#
_symmetry.space_group_name_H-M   'P 1'
#
loop_
_entity.id
_entity.type
_entity.pdbx_description
1 polymer ?
#
loop_
_entity_poly.entity_id
_entity_poly.type
_entity_poly.pdbx_seq_one_letter_code
_entity_poly.pdbx_strand_id
1 'polypeptide(L)'
;VNSLLPETDTRVGPLSEVSGQGTHTTTTARLFHFPRGGDLIDSPGIREFGLGHVSRADVEAGFIEFNDLIGTCRFRDCKHDREPGCALLKGLEDGRVQQQRMNSYRSIIASLPQDSY
;
A
#
# COMPACT_ATOMS: atom_id res chain seq x y z
N VAL A 1 -13.25 11.21 11.77
CA VAL A 1 -14.14 12.29 11.25
C VAL A 1 -14.71 13.13 12.40
N ASN A 2 -15.49 12.54 13.32
CA ASN A 2 -16.16 13.30 14.41
C ASN A 2 -15.23 14.16 15.28
N SER A 3 -14.00 13.72 15.55
CA SER A 3 -13.05 14.56 16.31
C SER A 3 -12.57 15.80 15.55
N LEU A 4 -12.59 15.78 14.22
CA LEU A 4 -12.15 16.89 13.36
C LEU A 4 -13.34 17.76 12.89
N LEU A 5 -14.53 17.18 12.79
CA LEU A 5 -15.78 17.83 12.41
C LEU A 5 -16.91 17.37 13.35
N PRO A 6 -16.97 17.89 14.59
CA PRO A 6 -17.91 17.41 15.62
C PRO A 6 -19.37 17.48 15.19
N GLU A 7 -19.72 18.48 14.38
CA GLU A 7 -21.08 18.72 13.89
C GLU A 7 -21.54 17.80 12.74
N THR A 8 -20.67 16.92 12.24
CA THR A 8 -21.07 15.94 11.20
C THR A 8 -21.67 14.64 11.75
N ASP A 9 -21.52 14.38 13.05
CA ASP A 9 -22.04 13.20 13.78
C ASP A 9 -22.07 11.90 12.94
N THR A 10 -20.92 11.57 12.34
CA THR A 10 -20.80 10.39 11.48
C THR A 10 -20.96 9.11 12.31
N ARG A 11 -21.74 8.17 11.77
CA ARG A 11 -22.04 6.89 12.43
C ARG A 11 -20.78 6.05 12.57
N VAL A 12 -20.45 5.67 13.81
CA VAL A 12 -19.37 4.73 14.13
C VAL A 12 -19.99 3.42 14.61
N GLY A 13 -19.61 2.30 13.99
CA GLY A 13 -20.06 0.97 14.40
C GLY A 13 -19.12 0.31 15.42
N PRO A 14 -19.60 -0.71 16.15
CA PRO A 14 -18.78 -1.47 17.07
C PRO A 14 -17.73 -2.33 16.33
N LEU A 15 -16.70 -2.74 17.05
CA LEU A 15 -15.78 -3.78 16.60
C LEU A 15 -16.52 -5.12 16.51
N SER A 16 -16.14 -5.97 15.56
CA SER A 16 -16.63 -7.34 15.50
C SER A 16 -16.19 -8.10 16.74
N GLU A 17 -17.12 -8.75 17.44
CA GLU A 17 -16.81 -9.57 18.62
C GLU A 17 -15.97 -10.81 18.29
N VAL A 18 -16.01 -11.27 17.03
CA VAL A 18 -15.32 -12.48 16.58
C VAL A 18 -13.89 -12.17 16.12
N SER A 19 -13.70 -11.12 15.32
CA SER A 19 -12.39 -10.79 14.73
C SER A 19 -11.66 -9.65 15.44
N GLY A 20 -12.32 -8.89 16.32
CA GLY A 20 -11.79 -7.67 16.92
C GLY A 20 -11.58 -6.52 15.92
N GLN A 21 -11.99 -6.69 14.67
CA GLN A 21 -11.77 -5.69 13.61
C GLN A 21 -12.93 -4.70 13.52
N GLY A 22 -12.66 -3.50 13.00
CA GLY A 22 -13.67 -2.49 12.74
C GLY A 22 -14.71 -2.95 11.73
N THR A 23 -15.98 -2.64 11.99
CA THR A 23 -17.08 -2.89 11.03
C THR A 23 -17.19 -1.71 10.07
N HIS A 24 -17.17 -1.95 8.76
CA HIS A 24 -17.39 -0.91 7.77
C HIS A 24 -18.80 -0.35 7.91
N THR A 25 -18.91 0.77 8.60
CA THR A 25 -20.18 1.44 8.88
C THR A 25 -20.47 2.50 7.82
N THR A 26 -19.41 3.06 7.23
CA THR A 26 -19.44 3.90 6.04
C THR A 26 -19.63 3.02 4.80
N THR A 27 -20.76 3.16 4.11
CA THR A 27 -21.12 2.39 2.90
C THR A 27 -20.92 3.17 1.60
N THR A 28 -20.77 4.49 1.67
CA THR A 28 -20.56 5.38 0.52
C THR A 28 -19.49 6.41 0.85
N ALA A 29 -18.76 6.87 -0.16
CA ALA A 29 -17.82 7.97 0.02
C ALA A 29 -18.59 9.28 0.25
N ARG A 30 -18.18 10.05 1.27
CA ARG A 30 -18.78 11.35 1.60
C ARG A 30 -17.72 12.43 1.67
N LEU A 31 -18.02 13.59 1.06
CA LEU A 31 -17.19 14.79 1.11
C LEU A 31 -17.68 15.70 2.24
N PHE A 32 -16.74 16.17 3.05
CA PHE A 32 -16.98 17.15 4.10
C PHE A 32 -16.06 18.36 3.89
N HIS A 33 -16.54 19.54 4.26
CA HIS A 33 -15.79 20.79 4.14
C HIS A 33 -15.40 21.30 5.52
N PHE A 34 -14.13 21.65 5.71
CA PHE A 34 -13.68 22.24 6.97
C PHE A 34 -14.06 23.73 7.04
N PRO A 35 -14.53 24.23 8.20
CA PRO A 35 -14.88 25.64 8.37
C PRO A 35 -13.71 26.61 8.09
N ARG A 36 -12.47 26.13 8.28
CA ARG A 36 -11.24 26.91 8.06
C ARG A 36 -10.59 26.66 6.69
N GLY A 37 -11.29 25.96 5.79
CA GLY A 37 -10.81 25.58 4.46
C GLY A 37 -10.18 24.18 4.40
N GLY A 38 -10.25 23.57 3.22
CA GLY A 38 -9.87 22.18 2.97
C GLY A 38 -11.04 21.22 3.04
N ASP A 39 -10.87 20.04 2.43
CA ASP A 39 -11.92 19.03 2.29
C ASP A 39 -11.46 17.67 2.83
N LEU A 40 -12.40 16.89 3.34
CA LEU A 40 -12.20 15.53 3.84
C LEU A 40 -13.12 14.57 3.08
N ILE A 41 -12.56 13.52 2.51
CA ILE A 41 -13.32 12.40 1.96
C ILE A 41 -13.24 11.24 2.96
N ASP A 42 -14.40 10.85 3.51
CA ASP A 42 -14.53 9.59 4.25
C ASP A 42 -15.03 8.52 3.29
N SER A 43 -14.26 7.44 3.10
CA SER A 43 -14.62 6.34 2.21
C SER A 43 -14.89 5.06 3.00
N PRO A 44 -15.69 4.13 2.44
CA PRO A 44 -15.75 2.76 2.96
C PRO A 44 -14.34 2.16 3.05
N GLY A 45 -14.13 1.28 4.03
CA GLY A 45 -12.88 0.53 4.08
C GLY A 45 -12.83 -0.49 2.94
N ILE A 46 -11.66 -0.65 2.35
CA ILE A 46 -11.41 -1.57 1.23
C ILE A 46 -11.13 -2.96 1.81
N ARG A 47 -11.88 -3.98 1.37
CA ARG A 47 -11.66 -5.38 1.78
C ARG A 47 -10.75 -6.15 0.84
N GLU A 48 -10.76 -5.78 -0.44
CA GLU A 48 -9.98 -6.42 -1.49
C GLU A 48 -9.28 -5.33 -2.30
N PHE A 49 -7.98 -5.53 -2.50
CA PHE A 49 -7.12 -4.60 -3.22
C PHE A 49 -6.53 -5.34 -4.42
N GLY A 50 -6.85 -4.87 -5.63
CA GLY A 50 -6.39 -5.45 -6.88
C GLY A 50 -5.42 -4.52 -7.58
N LEU A 51 -4.24 -5.04 -7.93
CA LEU A 51 -3.19 -4.32 -8.66
C LEU A 51 -3.10 -4.75 -10.13
N GLY A 52 -4.22 -5.19 -10.72
CA GLY A 52 -4.22 -5.76 -12.07
C GLY A 52 -3.84 -4.81 -13.20
N HIS A 53 -3.79 -3.50 -12.95
CA HIS A 53 -3.49 -2.46 -13.94
C HIS A 53 -2.08 -1.89 -13.80
N VAL A 54 -1.31 -2.30 -12.79
CA VAL A 54 0.05 -1.78 -12.56
C VAL A 54 1.09 -2.78 -13.04
N SER A 55 2.15 -2.26 -13.65
CA SER A 55 3.31 -3.07 -13.99
C SER A 55 4.18 -3.32 -12.75
N ARG A 56 5.11 -4.27 -12.88
CA ARG A 56 6.16 -4.46 -11.88
C ARG A 56 6.94 -3.17 -11.58
N ALA A 57 7.28 -2.39 -12.61
CA ALA A 57 8.03 -1.15 -12.46
C ALA A 57 7.23 -0.10 -11.67
N ASP A 58 5.91 -0.04 -11.87
CA ASP A 58 5.03 0.85 -11.08
C ASP A 58 5.00 0.43 -9.60
N VAL A 59 4.96 -0.88 -9.33
CA VAL A 59 5.05 -1.40 -7.96
C VAL A 59 6.39 -1.02 -7.34
N GLU A 60 7.50 -1.24 -8.04
CA GLU A 60 8.84 -0.89 -7.58
C GLU A 60 8.97 0.61 -7.25
N ALA A 61 8.42 1.49 -8.10
CA ALA A 61 8.38 2.94 -7.88
C ALA A 61 7.51 3.36 -6.67
N GLY A 62 6.58 2.51 -6.23
CA GLY A 62 5.75 2.75 -5.04
C GLY A 62 6.49 2.56 -3.71
N PHE A 63 7.67 1.94 -3.72
CA PHE A 63 8.52 1.78 -2.54
C PHE A 63 9.63 2.84 -2.54
N ILE A 64 9.45 3.90 -1.75
CA ILE A 64 10.37 5.05 -1.70
C ILE A 64 11.83 4.65 -1.42
N GLU A 65 12.04 3.60 -0.64
CA GLU A 65 13.37 3.08 -0.30
C GLU A 65 14.09 2.41 -1.48
N PHE A 66 13.36 2.08 -2.57
CA PHE A 66 13.93 1.46 -3.76
C PHE A 66 14.45 2.50 -4.76
N ASN A 67 14.02 3.76 -4.66
CA ASN A 67 14.31 4.81 -5.65
C ASN A 67 15.81 4.96 -5.96
N ASP A 68 16.67 4.91 -4.93
CA ASP A 68 18.12 5.05 -5.10
C ASP A 68 18.83 3.74 -5.50
N LEU A 69 18.11 2.61 -5.51
CA LEU A 69 18.66 1.27 -5.70
C LEU A 69 18.25 0.65 -7.04
N ILE A 70 17.06 0.95 -7.54
CA ILE A 70 16.58 0.49 -8.85
C ILE A 70 17.54 0.95 -9.95
N GLY A 71 17.79 0.06 -10.93
CA GLY A 71 18.73 0.33 -12.03
C GLY A 71 20.22 0.20 -11.67
N THR A 72 20.56 0.02 -10.39
CA THR A 72 21.95 -0.18 -9.93
C THR A 72 22.31 -1.65 -9.71
N CYS A 73 21.38 -2.56 -9.99
CA CYS A 73 21.64 -4.00 -9.96
C CYS A 73 22.66 -4.39 -11.05
N ARG A 74 23.40 -5.47 -10.79
CA ARG A 74 24.33 -6.05 -11.77
C ARG A 74 23.65 -6.42 -13.09
N PHE A 75 22.42 -6.93 -13.02
CA PHE A 75 21.62 -7.37 -14.16
C PHE A 75 20.48 -6.38 -14.44
N ARG A 76 20.23 -6.10 -15.72
CA ARG A 76 19.17 -5.16 -16.15
C ARG A 76 17.76 -5.71 -15.91
N ASP A 77 17.59 -7.02 -15.96
CA ASP A 77 16.35 -7.77 -15.80
C ASP A 77 16.24 -8.45 -14.42
N CYS A 78 16.88 -7.85 -13.40
CA CYS A 78 16.92 -8.40 -12.05
C CYS A 78 15.50 -8.54 -11.45
N LYS A 79 15.16 -9.74 -10.98
CA LYS A 79 13.89 -10.01 -10.28
C LYS A 79 13.97 -9.77 -8.78
N HIS A 80 15.10 -9.33 -8.26
CA HIS A 80 15.27 -8.96 -6.84
C HIS A 80 14.86 -10.06 -5.85
N ASP A 81 15.00 -11.33 -6.24
CA ASP A 81 14.65 -12.47 -5.40
C ASP A 81 15.91 -13.09 -4.79
N ARG A 82 16.82 -13.57 -5.65
CA ARG A 82 18.04 -14.31 -5.25
C ARG A 82 19.26 -13.95 -6.08
N GLU A 83 19.14 -12.96 -6.98
CA GLU A 83 20.20 -12.65 -7.93
C GLU A 83 21.45 -12.09 -7.25
N PRO A 84 22.64 -12.60 -7.58
CA PRO A 84 23.88 -12.04 -7.06
C PRO A 84 24.09 -10.62 -7.61
N GLY A 85 24.47 -9.69 -6.73
CA GLY A 85 24.65 -8.28 -7.10
C GLY A 85 23.33 -7.52 -7.29
N CYS A 86 22.23 -8.00 -6.71
CA CYS A 86 20.99 -7.24 -6.58
C CYS A 86 21.17 -6.10 -5.55
N ALA A 87 20.95 -4.86 -5.99
CA ALA A 87 21.04 -3.68 -5.13
C ALA A 87 19.96 -3.67 -4.04
N LEU A 88 18.76 -4.22 -4.30
CA LEU A 88 17.70 -4.32 -3.28
C LEU A 88 18.04 -5.35 -2.19
N LEU A 89 18.63 -6.49 -2.56
CA LEU A 89 19.07 -7.49 -1.57
C LEU A 89 20.23 -6.95 -0.72
N LYS A 90 21.18 -6.26 -1.34
CA LYS A 90 22.23 -5.55 -0.60
C LYS A 90 21.64 -4.46 0.31
N GLY A 91 20.67 -3.69 -0.20
CA GLY A 91 19.96 -2.68 0.59
C GLY A 91 19.23 -3.28 1.79
N LEU A 92 18.70 -4.50 1.67
CA LEU A 92 18.12 -5.26 2.77
C LEU A 92 19.17 -5.69 3.80
N GLU A 93 20.31 -6.23 3.35
CA GLU A 93 21.43 -6.61 4.23
C GLU A 93 22.00 -5.41 4.99
N ASP A 94 22.13 -4.27 4.31
CA ASP A 94 22.65 -3.00 4.86
C ASP A 94 21.61 -2.24 5.71
N GLY A 95 20.37 -2.75 5.82
CA GLY A 95 19.29 -2.13 6.59
C GLY A 95 18.64 -0.89 5.95
N ARG A 96 18.99 -0.55 4.70
CA ARG A 96 18.37 0.52 3.90
C ARG A 96 16.95 0.17 3.45
N VAL A 97 16.69 -1.13 3.25
CA VAL A 97 15.36 -1.70 2.99
C VAL A 97 14.97 -2.56 4.19
N GLN A 98 13.79 -2.31 4.76
CA GLN A 98 13.31 -3.13 5.87
C GLN A 98 12.78 -4.49 5.37
N GLN A 99 13.01 -5.55 6.15
CA GLN A 99 12.54 -6.90 5.79
C GLN A 99 11.02 -6.96 5.57
N GLN A 100 10.25 -6.26 6.40
CA GLN A 100 8.80 -6.18 6.25
C GLN A 100 8.40 -5.60 4.89
N ARG A 101 9.08 -4.54 4.45
CA ARG A 101 8.82 -3.87 3.17
C ARG A 101 9.19 -4.76 1.99
N MET A 102 10.33 -5.44 2.07
CA MET A 102 10.73 -6.42 1.05
C MET A 102 9.73 -7.59 0.95
N ASN A 103 9.18 -8.04 2.08
CA ASN A 103 8.14 -9.07 2.09
C ASN A 103 6.83 -8.57 1.46
N SER A 104 6.41 -7.33 1.76
CA SER A 104 5.24 -6.72 1.11
C SER A 104 5.44 -6.59 -0.40
N TYR A 105 6.61 -6.14 -0.85
CA TYR A 105 6.96 -6.07 -2.27
C TYR A 105 6.82 -7.43 -2.95
N ARG A 106 7.44 -8.48 -2.38
CA ARG A 106 7.33 -9.85 -2.93
C ARG A 106 5.89 -10.36 -2.98
N SER A 107 5.10 -10.09 -1.93
CA SER A 107 3.69 -10.47 -1.88
C SER A 107 2.88 -9.77 -2.96
N ILE A 108 3.13 -8.48 -3.22
CA ILE A 108 2.46 -7.72 -4.25
C ILE A 108 2.82 -8.27 -5.64
N ILE A 109 4.12 -8.45 -5.92
CA ILE A 109 4.58 -8.99 -7.21
C ILE A 109 3.98 -10.38 -7.48
N ALA A 110 3.89 -11.23 -6.45
CA ALA A 110 3.26 -12.55 -6.58
C ALA A 110 1.75 -12.49 -6.85
N SER A 111 1.07 -11.40 -6.46
CA SER A 111 -0.36 -11.17 -6.70
C SER A 111 -0.68 -10.50 -8.04
N LEU A 112 0.33 -9.98 -8.75
CA LEU A 112 0.11 -9.37 -10.06
C LEU A 112 -0.40 -10.44 -11.05
N PRO A 113 -1.34 -10.08 -11.94
CA PRO A 113 -1.77 -10.99 -12.99
C PRO A 113 -0.56 -11.43 -13.81
N GLN A 114 -0.47 -12.72 -14.12
CA GLN A 114 0.47 -13.17 -15.13
C GLN A 114 -0.18 -13.00 -16.49
N ASP A 115 0.51 -12.36 -17.42
CA ASP A 115 0.06 -12.25 -18.80
C ASP A 115 -0.14 -13.67 -19.36
N SER A 116 -1.40 -14.07 -19.52
CA SER A 116 -1.76 -15.33 -20.17
C SER A 116 -1.61 -15.15 -21.68
N TYR A 117 -0.64 -15.84 -22.27
CA TYR A 117 -0.55 -16.04 -23.73
C TYR A 117 -1.64 -17.00 -24.22
#